data_AF-A0AAV5YUS6-F1
#
_entry.id   AF-A0AAV5YUS6-F1
#
_cell.length_a   1.000
_cell.length_b   1.000
_cell.length_c   1.000
_cell.angle_alpha   90.00
_cell.angle_beta   90.00
_cell.angle_gamma   90.00
#
_symmetry.space_group_name_H-M   'P 1'
#
loop_
_entity.id
_entity.type
_entity.pdbx_description
1 polymer ?
#
loop_
_entity_poly.entity_id
_entity_poly.type
_entity_poly.pdbx_seq_one_letter_code
_entity_poly.pdbx_strand_id
1 'polypeptide(L)'
;MLSGRAQKILQRQIEAHEGDWVFPNPDGWPYTRNLVSKHFHRAAWAAGLRDFHFHDLRQHGATMAINANFSAPIVQALGGWKTERMMRRYAAVTDPTLRAAAEPVSGNEMWKRSPNVASPQAPA
;
A
#
# COMPACT_ATOMS: atom_id res chain seq x y z
N MET A 1 -10.47 -11.16 4.13
CA MET A 1 -10.21 -12.60 4.39
C MET A 1 -8.72 -12.82 4.57
N LEU A 2 -8.31 -13.72 5.47
CA LEU A 2 -6.89 -14.02 5.73
C LEU A 2 -6.31 -14.92 4.63
N SER A 3 -5.01 -14.80 4.34
CA SER A 3 -4.33 -15.72 3.42
C SER A 3 -4.24 -17.13 4.02
N GLY A 4 -4.18 -18.16 3.18
CA GLY A 4 -4.10 -19.55 3.67
C GLY A 4 -2.89 -19.83 4.57
N ARG A 5 -1.77 -19.11 4.39
CA ARG A 5 -0.62 -19.18 5.30
C ARG A 5 -0.93 -18.55 6.66
N ALA A 6 -1.58 -17.38 6.68
CA ALA A 6 -1.98 -16.71 7.91
C ALA A 6 -3.03 -17.53 8.69
N GLN A 7 -3.99 -18.14 8.00
CA GLN A 7 -4.97 -19.05 8.60
C GLN A 7 -4.29 -20.25 9.27
N LYS A 8 -3.30 -20.88 8.62
CA LYS A 8 -2.54 -22.00 9.21
C LYS A 8 -1.79 -21.59 10.47
N ILE A 9 -1.19 -20.39 10.50
CA ILE A 9 -0.52 -19.88 11.70
C ILE A 9 -1.54 -19.66 12.80
N LEU A 10 -2.65 -18.99 12.49
CA LEU A 10 -3.72 -18.73 13.45
C LEU A 10 -4.28 -20.03 14.05
N GLN A 11 -4.58 -21.00 13.21
CA GLN A 11 -5.11 -22.31 13.62
C GLN A 11 -4.15 -23.01 14.58
N ARG A 12 -2.86 -23.09 14.22
CA ARG A 12 -1.83 -23.70 15.08
C ARG A 12 -1.71 -23.01 16.44
N GLN A 13 -1.91 -21.69 16.48
CA GLN A 13 -1.80 -20.94 17.72
C GLN A 13 -3.03 -21.13 18.62
N ILE A 14 -4.23 -21.21 18.03
CA ILE A 14 -5.46 -21.55 18.75
C ILE A 14 -5.37 -22.97 19.32
N GLU A 15 -4.84 -23.93 18.55
CA GLU A 15 -4.68 -25.32 19.00
C GLU A 15 -3.59 -25.50 20.07
N ALA A 16 -2.55 -24.66 20.06
CA ALA A 16 -1.42 -24.78 20.97
C ALA A 16 -1.65 -24.14 22.35
N HIS A 17 -2.65 -23.26 22.48
CA HIS A 17 -2.85 -22.46 23.68
C HIS A 17 -4.31 -22.52 24.14
N GLU A 18 -4.53 -23.04 25.34
CA GLU A 18 -5.81 -22.98 26.03
C GLU A 18 -5.85 -21.68 26.84
N GLY A 19 -6.54 -20.66 26.32
CA GLY A 19 -6.67 -19.36 26.99
C GLY A 19 -7.30 -18.28 26.12
N ASP A 20 -7.52 -17.11 26.71
CA ASP A 20 -8.19 -15.98 26.04
C ASP A 20 -7.34 -15.33 24.93
N TRP A 21 -6.03 -15.59 24.92
CA TRP A 21 -5.07 -14.95 24.03
C TRP A 21 -4.53 -15.92 22.98
N VAL A 22 -4.61 -15.52 21.71
CA VAL A 22 -4.11 -16.32 20.57
C VAL A 22 -2.58 -16.36 20.53
N PHE A 23 -1.90 -15.28 20.91
CA PHE A 23 -0.44 -15.18 20.91
C PHE A 23 0.06 -14.78 22.31
N PRO A 24 -0.02 -15.68 23.30
CA PRO A 24 0.45 -15.39 24.65
C PRO A 24 1.98 -15.39 24.69
N ASN A 25 2.53 -14.69 25.67
CA ASN A 25 3.92 -14.83 26.07
C ASN A 25 4.10 -16.17 26.84
N PRO A 26 5.34 -16.58 27.17
CA PRO A 26 5.59 -17.81 27.92
C PRO A 26 4.87 -17.89 29.28
N ASP A 27 4.49 -16.75 29.85
CA ASP A 27 3.77 -16.63 31.12
C ASP A 27 2.23 -16.68 30.95
N GLY A 28 1.72 -16.84 29.72
CA GLY A 28 0.28 -16.86 29.41
C GLY A 28 -0.37 -15.49 29.19
N TRP A 29 0.39 -14.40 29.28
CA TRP A 29 -0.11 -13.02 29.16
C TRP A 29 0.13 -12.44 27.76
N PRO A 30 -0.65 -11.43 27.32
CA PRO A 30 -0.40 -10.80 26.04
C PRO A 30 0.92 -10.02 26.07
N TYR A 31 1.64 -10.04 24.94
CA TYR A 31 2.85 -9.22 24.80
C TYR A 31 2.52 -7.72 24.87
N THR A 32 3.37 -6.96 25.57
CA THR A 32 3.33 -5.50 25.49
C THR A 32 3.83 -5.02 24.12
N ARG A 33 3.36 -3.85 23.68
CA ARG A 33 3.79 -3.24 22.42
C ARG A 33 5.31 -3.16 22.28
N ASN A 34 6.01 -2.79 23.35
CA ASN A 34 7.46 -2.64 23.35
C ASN A 34 8.18 -3.98 23.17
N LEU A 35 7.65 -5.05 23.77
CA LEU A 35 8.18 -6.41 23.60
C LEU A 35 8.00 -6.88 22.15
N VAL A 36 6.82 -6.67 21.57
CA VAL A 36 6.57 -6.98 20.14
C VAL A 36 7.57 -6.26 19.24
N SER A 37 7.77 -4.96 19.43
CA SER A 37 8.76 -4.19 18.66
C SER A 37 10.18 -4.73 18.81
N LYS A 38 10.59 -5.12 20.03
CA LYS A 38 11.91 -5.69 20.30
C LYS A 38 12.11 -7.04 19.61
N HIS A 39 11.13 -7.94 19.70
CA HIS A 39 11.17 -9.23 19.02
C HIS A 39 11.19 -9.05 17.50
N PHE A 40 10.40 -8.11 16.99
CA PHE A 40 10.38 -7.79 15.58
C PHE A 40 11.73 -7.25 15.07
N HIS A 41 12.34 -6.28 15.75
CA HIS A 41 13.66 -5.76 15.34
C HIS A 41 14.72 -6.84 15.32
N ARG A 42 14.69 -7.78 16.27
CA ARG A 42 15.59 -8.95 16.26
C ARG A 42 15.36 -9.84 15.05
N ALA A 43 14.12 -10.13 14.70
CA ALA A 43 13.77 -10.91 13.51
C ALA A 43 14.17 -10.19 12.21
N ALA A 44 13.94 -8.87 12.15
CA ALA A 44 14.32 -8.03 11.00
C ALA A 44 15.84 -8.03 10.80
N TRP A 45 16.63 -7.86 11.87
CA TRP A 45 18.09 -7.97 11.82
C TRP A 45 18.49 -9.36 11.32
N ALA A 46 17.95 -10.44 11.91
CA ALA A 46 18.28 -11.80 11.49
C ALA A 46 17.96 -12.08 10.01
N ALA A 47 16.96 -11.39 9.46
CA ALA A 47 16.61 -11.41 8.03
C ALA A 47 17.46 -10.47 7.16
N GLY A 48 18.43 -9.76 7.72
CA GLY A 48 19.30 -8.80 7.01
C GLY A 48 18.66 -7.44 6.72
N LEU A 49 17.50 -7.14 7.31
CA LEU A 49 16.78 -5.88 7.11
C LEU A 49 17.32 -4.81 8.07
N ARG A 50 17.81 -3.70 7.51
CA ARG A 50 18.28 -2.52 8.26
C ARG A 50 17.21 -1.44 8.24
N ASP A 51 17.08 -0.71 9.36
CA ASP A 51 16.14 0.40 9.51
C ASP A 51 14.68 0.03 9.15
N PHE A 52 14.27 -1.19 9.52
CA PHE A 52 12.97 -1.75 9.20
C PHE A 52 12.10 -1.86 10.46
N HIS A 53 10.93 -1.21 10.43
CA HIS A 53 10.02 -1.09 11.56
C HIS A 53 8.73 -1.88 11.33
N PHE A 54 8.04 -2.22 12.43
CA PHE A 54 6.83 -3.05 12.35
C PHE A 54 5.73 -2.43 11.47
N HIS A 55 5.66 -1.10 11.44
CA HIS A 55 4.67 -0.39 10.62
C HIS A 55 4.95 -0.53 9.11
N ASP A 56 6.20 -0.75 8.72
CA ASP A 56 6.60 -0.85 7.31
C ASP A 56 6.02 -2.10 6.66
N LEU A 57 5.77 -3.17 7.41
CA LEU A 57 5.00 -4.33 6.94
C LEU A 57 3.62 -3.93 6.42
N ARG A 58 2.93 -3.05 7.15
CA ARG A 58 1.60 -2.58 6.78
C ARG A 58 1.65 -1.63 5.59
N GLN A 59 2.70 -0.81 5.49
CA GLN A 59 2.93 0.03 4.31
C GLN A 59 3.23 -0.80 3.06
N HIS A 60 4.08 -1.81 3.20
CA HIS A 60 4.43 -2.72 2.11
C HIS A 60 3.20 -3.50 1.62
N GLY A 61 2.39 -4.04 2.53
CA GLY A 61 1.14 -4.73 2.17
C GLY A 61 0.14 -3.82 1.43
N ALA A 62 0.03 -2.54 1.84
CA ALA A 62 -0.78 -1.55 1.14
C ALA A 62 -0.30 -1.36 -0.32
N THR A 63 1.00 -1.16 -0.47
CA THR A 63 1.67 -0.92 -1.75
C THR A 63 1.50 -2.12 -2.68
N MET A 64 1.70 -3.34 -2.17
CA MET A 64 1.48 -4.57 -2.94
C MET A 64 0.03 -4.69 -3.43
N ALA A 65 -0.96 -4.34 -2.61
CA ALA A 65 -2.36 -4.43 -3.00
C ALA A 65 -2.71 -3.39 -4.09
N ILE A 66 -2.20 -2.17 -3.98
CA ILE A 66 -2.39 -1.12 -5.01
C ILE A 66 -1.73 -1.55 -6.33
N ASN A 67 -0.51 -2.10 -6.27
CA ASN A 67 0.21 -2.58 -7.45
C ASN A 67 -0.45 -3.81 -8.10
N ALA A 68 -1.23 -4.58 -7.34
CA ALA A 68 -2.07 -5.65 -7.86
C ALA A 68 -3.44 -5.16 -8.37
N ASN A 69 -3.58 -3.86 -8.64
CA ASN A 69 -4.77 -3.19 -9.18
C ASN A 69 -6.02 -3.28 -8.27
N PHE A 70 -5.87 -3.55 -6.97
CA PHE A 70 -7.00 -3.44 -6.05
C PHE A 70 -7.40 -1.97 -5.86
N SER A 71 -8.70 -1.69 -5.89
CA SER A 71 -9.21 -0.33 -5.74
C SER A 71 -8.94 0.22 -4.33
N ALA A 72 -8.77 1.53 -4.22
CA ALA A 72 -8.50 2.21 -2.95
C ALA A 72 -9.50 1.86 -1.83
N PRO A 73 -10.82 1.74 -2.07
CA PRO A 73 -11.78 1.31 -1.04
C PRO A 73 -11.53 -0.12 -0.53
N ILE A 74 -11.11 -1.05 -1.41
CA ILE A 74 -10.81 -2.44 -1.04
C ILE A 74 -9.55 -2.49 -0.19
N VAL A 75 -8.50 -1.78 -0.61
CA VAL A 75 -7.25 -1.69 0.17
C VAL A 75 -7.53 -1.02 1.53
N GLN A 76 -8.35 0.04 1.55
CA GLN A 76 -8.75 0.73 2.77
C GLN A 76 -9.43 -0.22 3.78
N ALA A 77 -10.39 -1.02 3.30
CA ALA A 77 -11.08 -2.03 4.09
C ALA A 77 -10.13 -3.15 4.57
N LEU A 78 -9.23 -3.63 3.71
CA LEU A 78 -8.27 -4.68 4.04
C LEU A 78 -7.31 -4.24 5.15
N GLY A 79 -6.81 -3.00 5.10
CA GLY A 79 -5.90 -2.49 6.11
C GLY A 79 -6.58 -1.93 7.35
N GLY A 80 -7.91 -1.79 7.38
CA GLY A 80 -8.64 -1.17 8.49
C GLY A 80 -8.35 0.33 8.65
N TRP A 81 -8.06 1.04 7.54
CA TRP A 81 -7.83 2.49 7.60
C TRP A 81 -9.14 3.25 7.72
N LYS A 82 -9.25 4.11 8.74
CA LYS A 82 -10.46 4.91 8.98
C LYS A 82 -10.71 5.99 7.92
N THR A 83 -9.68 6.46 7.22
CA THR A 83 -9.83 7.52 6.21
C THR A 83 -8.95 7.29 4.99
N GLU A 84 -9.48 7.69 3.83
CA GLU A 84 -8.79 7.67 2.54
C GLU A 84 -7.51 8.53 2.56
N ARG A 85 -7.49 9.61 3.36
CA ARG A 85 -6.30 10.45 3.59
C ARG A 85 -5.11 9.67 4.16
N MET A 86 -5.35 8.66 5.01
CA MET A 86 -4.28 7.79 5.49
C MET A 86 -3.76 6.85 4.41
N MET A 87 -4.61 6.47 3.46
CA MET A 87 -4.30 5.56 2.36
C MET A 87 -3.58 6.29 1.20
N ARG A 88 -3.92 7.55 0.93
CA ARG A 88 -3.31 8.38 -0.14
C ARG A 88 -1.79 8.53 -0.04
N ARG A 89 -1.20 8.37 1.15
CA ARG A 89 0.27 8.32 1.33
C ARG A 89 0.92 7.14 0.59
N TYR A 90 0.15 6.10 0.25
CA TYR A 90 0.61 4.86 -0.37
C TYR A 90 0.19 4.73 -1.85
N ALA A 91 -0.78 5.53 -2.31
CA ALA A 91 -1.22 5.56 -3.70
C ALA A 91 -0.18 6.16 -4.67
N ALA A 92 0.87 6.80 -4.14
CA ALA A 92 1.91 7.43 -4.95
C ALA A 92 2.94 6.45 -5.54
N VAL A 93 2.94 5.17 -5.13
CA VAL A 93 3.89 4.15 -5.66
C VAL A 93 3.37 3.53 -6.96
N THR A 94 2.80 4.35 -7.83
CA THR A 94 2.43 4.00 -9.20
C THR A 94 3.28 4.79 -10.18
N ASP A 95 4.59 4.85 -10.01
CA ASP A 95 5.49 5.42 -11.04
C ASP A 95 5.40 4.63 -12.37
N PRO A 96 5.29 3.28 -12.38
CA PRO A 96 5.06 2.53 -13.62
C PRO A 96 3.63 2.70 -14.17
N THR A 97 2.62 2.71 -13.30
CA THR A 97 1.20 2.78 -13.71
C THR A 97 0.79 4.18 -14.15
N LEU A 98 1.37 5.23 -13.56
CA LEU A 98 1.19 6.61 -14.02
C LEU A 98 1.86 6.82 -15.37
N ARG A 99 3.03 6.23 -15.62
CA ARG A 99 3.68 6.28 -16.94
C ARG A 99 2.85 5.57 -18.02
N ALA A 100 2.31 4.38 -17.72
CA ALA A 100 1.43 3.64 -18.61
C ALA A 100 0.05 4.31 -18.82
N ALA A 101 -0.44 5.11 -17.87
CA ALA A 101 -1.65 5.93 -18.02
C ALA A 101 -1.37 7.29 -18.68
N ALA A 102 -0.14 7.82 -18.58
CA ALA A 102 0.28 9.05 -19.24
C ALA A 102 0.55 8.83 -20.74
N GLU A 103 0.99 7.65 -21.16
CA GLU A 103 1.20 7.34 -22.58
C GLU A 103 -0.06 7.49 -23.45
N PRO A 104 -1.26 7.02 -23.05
CA PRO A 104 -2.49 7.29 -23.81
C PRO A 104 -3.03 8.73 -23.65
N VAL A 105 -2.60 9.49 -22.64
CA VAL A 105 -2.98 10.90 -22.45
C VAL A 105 -2.03 11.87 -23.18
N SER A 106 -0.80 11.44 -23.50
CA SER A 106 0.22 12.27 -24.13
C SER A 106 0.19 12.29 -25.68
N GLY A 107 -0.83 11.73 -26.33
CA GLY A 107 -0.89 11.74 -27.79
C GLY A 107 -2.26 11.47 -28.40
N ASN A 108 -2.99 12.55 -28.68
CA ASN A 108 -3.61 12.90 -29.97
C ASN A 108 -4.97 13.60 -29.79
N GLU A 109 -4.96 14.83 -29.28
CA GLU A 109 -5.89 15.83 -29.79
C GLU A 109 -5.07 16.95 -30.43
N MET A 110 -5.02 16.86 -31.75
CA MET A 110 -4.49 17.82 -32.69
C MET A 110 -5.11 19.20 -32.39
N TRP A 111 -4.40 20.05 -31.65
CA TRP A 111 -4.72 21.47 -31.50
C TRP A 111 -4.71 22.10 -32.90
N LYS A 112 -5.88 22.16 -33.55
CA LYS A 112 -6.07 22.86 -34.81
C LYS A 112 -5.87 24.34 -34.55
N ARG A 113 -4.65 24.80 -34.82
CA ARG A 113 -4.30 26.21 -34.92
C ARG A 113 -5.12 26.81 -36.05
N SER A 114 -6.17 27.56 -35.73
CA SER A 114 -6.91 28.33 -36.73
C SER A 114 -5.95 29.23 -37.50
N PRO A 115 -5.93 29.20 -38.85
CA PRO A 115 -5.09 30.10 -39.61
C PRO A 115 -5.61 31.53 -39.47
N ASN A 116 -4.68 32.41 -39.13
CA ASN A 116 -4.87 33.85 -39.06
C ASN A 116 -5.28 34.37 -40.45
N VAL A 117 -6.50 34.88 -40.58
CA VAL A 117 -6.97 35.55 -41.80
C VAL A 117 -6.32 36.92 -41.86
N ALA A 118 -5.35 37.06 -42.77
CA ALA A 118 -4.76 38.32 -43.16
C ALA A 118 -5.82 39.21 -43.81
N SER A 119 -6.05 40.40 -43.25
CA SER A 119 -6.75 41.49 -43.92
C SER A 119 -5.83 42.09 -45.01
N PRO A 120 -6.29 42.23 -46.27
CA PRO A 120 -5.50 42.89 -47.30
C PRO A 120 -5.56 44.43 -47.15
N GLN A 121 -4.41 45.08 -47.27
CA GLN A 121 -4.30 46.55 -47.38
C GLN A 121 -4.40 47.01 -48.85
N ALA A 122 -5.25 48.04 -49.07
CA ALA A 122 -5.17 49.21 -49.98
C ALA A 122 -5.13 48.97 -51.52
N PRO A 123 -5.51 49.95 -52.40
CA PRO A 123 -4.95 51.31 -52.39
C PRO A 123 -5.88 52.50 -52.79
N ALA A 124 -5.31 53.70 -52.57
CA ALA A 124 -5.59 55.05 -53.10
C ALA A 124 -6.82 55.81 -52.56
#